data_AF-A0A0P7AZJ2-F1
#
_entry.id   AF-A0A0P7AZJ2-F1
#
_cell.length_a   1.000
_cell.length_b   1.000
_cell.length_c   1.000
_cell.angle_alpha   90.00
_cell.angle_beta   90.00
_cell.angle_gamma   90.00
#
_symmetry.space_group_name_H-M   'P 1'
#
loop_
_entity.id
_entity.type
_entity.pdbx_description
1 polymer ?
#
loop_
_entity_poly.entity_id
_entity_poly.type
_entity_poly.pdbx_seq_one_letter_code
_entity_poly.pdbx_strand_id
1 'polypeptide(L)' 'MEPSFFFGAMYVSYALGTALGVGGFIVSQYVFQLSLLGSFFTIIGILVLLMPVIMRLARNIWINFFINFEKDPSLVERPK' A
#
# COMPACT_ATOMS: atom_id res chain seq x y z
N MET A 1 -14.79 -12.18 -4.41
CA MET A 1 -13.53 -11.42 -4.32
C MET A 1 -12.43 -12.33 -4.82
N GLU A 2 -11.85 -12.09 -6.00
CA GLU A 2 -10.82 -12.98 -6.56
C GLU A 2 -9.55 -12.94 -5.71
N PRO A 3 -9.02 -14.09 -5.24
CA PRO A 3 -7.86 -14.11 -4.35
C PRO A 3 -6.61 -13.42 -4.93
N SER A 4 -6.37 -13.56 -6.24
CA SER A 4 -5.26 -12.94 -7.00
C SER A 4 -5.16 -11.43 -6.77
N PHE A 5 -6.30 -10.73 -6.76
CA PHE A 5 -6.40 -9.30 -6.54
C PHE A 5 -5.85 -8.85 -5.18
N PHE A 6 -6.02 -9.69 -4.15
CA PHE A 6 -5.55 -9.39 -2.79
C PHE A 6 -4.06 -9.64 -2.65
N PHE A 7 -3.50 -10.60 -3.40
CA PHE A 7 -2.07 -10.85 -3.39
C PHE A 7 -1.28 -9.67 -3.95
N GLY A 8 -1.70 -9.11 -5.10
CA GLY A 8 -1.04 -7.94 -5.67
C GLY A 8 -1.12 -6.70 -4.78
N ALA A 9 -2.31 -6.39 -4.29
CA ALA A 9 -2.52 -5.27 -3.37
C ALA A 9 -1.75 -5.43 -2.04
N MET A 10 -1.49 -6.65 -1.59
CA MET A 10 -0.66 -6.90 -0.39
C MET A 10 0.78 -6.41 -0.57
N TYR A 11 1.41 -6.69 -1.72
CA TYR A 11 2.77 -6.21 -1.99
C TYR A 11 2.85 -4.68 -2.02
N VAL A 12 1.85 -4.03 -2.59
CA VAL A 12 1.74 -2.56 -2.60
C VAL A 12 1.57 -2.01 -1.18
N SER A 13 0.74 -2.66 -0.34
CA SER A 13 0.62 -2.29 1.09
C SER A 13 1.94 -2.37 1.82
N TYR A 14 2.79 -3.37 1.51
CA TYR A 14 4.11 -3.51 2.12
C TYR A 14 5.00 -2.32 1.76
N ALA A 15 5.08 -1.96 0.48
CA ALA A 15 5.84 -0.81 0.02
C ALA A 15 5.36 0.51 0.67
N LEU A 16 4.04 0.71 0.76
CA LEU A 16 3.45 1.87 1.43
C LEU A 16 3.78 1.90 2.94
N GLY A 17 3.64 0.76 3.61
CA GLY A 17 3.98 0.62 5.03
C GLY A 17 5.46 0.90 5.28
N THR A 18 6.36 0.37 4.46
CA THR A 18 7.80 0.67 4.54
C THR A 18 8.08 2.15 4.33
N ALA A 19 7.48 2.79 3.32
CA ALA A 19 7.66 4.22 3.08
C ALA A 19 7.18 5.08 4.27
N LEU A 20 6.01 4.76 4.83
CA LEU A 20 5.49 5.43 6.02
C LEU A 20 6.34 5.17 7.26
N GLY A 21 6.89 3.97 7.43
CA GLY A 21 7.78 3.63 8.55
C GLY A 21 9.11 4.37 8.46
N VAL A 22 9.74 4.37 7.29
CA VAL A 22 10.99 5.12 7.05
C VAL A 22 10.75 6.62 7.21
N GLY A 23 9.68 7.16 6.61
CA GLY A 23 9.32 8.56 6.76
C GLY A 23 9.02 8.93 8.21
N GLY A 24 8.26 8.09 8.91
CA GLY A 24 7.96 8.25 10.34
C GLY A 24 9.21 8.26 11.21
N PHE A 25 10.17 7.37 10.93
CA PHE A 25 11.46 7.34 11.62
C PHE A 25 12.29 8.61 11.38
N ILE A 26 12.37 9.07 10.12
CA ILE A 26 13.11 10.27 9.77
C ILE A 26 12.50 11.48 10.47
N VAL A 27 11.17 11.61 10.43
CA VAL A 27 10.46 12.70 11.10
C VAL A 27 10.65 12.62 12.62
N SER A 28 10.54 11.43 13.22
CA SER A 28 10.70 11.29 14.67
C SER A 28 12.12 11.60 15.15
N GLN A 29 13.16 11.16 14.44
CA GLN A 29 14.56 11.39 14.81
C GLN A 29 15.05 12.79 14.49
N TYR A 30 14.76 13.30 13.29
CA TYR A 30 15.40 14.53 12.79
C TYR A 30 14.55 15.78 13.01
N VAL A 31 13.22 15.64 13.12
CA VAL A 31 12.32 16.79 13.38
C VAL A 31 11.98 16.89 14.86
N PHE A 32 11.51 15.78 15.45
CA PHE A 32 11.08 15.77 16.85
C PHE A 32 12.16 15.32 17.85
N GLN A 33 13.32 14.87 17.37
CA GLN A 33 14.46 14.44 18.20
C GLN A 33 14.07 13.39 19.27
N LEU A 34 13.14 12.50 18.93
CA LEU A 34 12.69 11.46 19.84
C LEU A 34 13.82 10.47 20.13
N SER A 35 13.73 9.75 21.24
CA SER A 35 14.60 8.60 21.47
C SER A 35 14.32 7.49 20.46
N LEU A 36 15.24 6.53 20.34
CA LEU A 36 15.06 5.36 19.48
C LEU A 36 13.76 4.61 19.81
N LEU A 37 13.50 4.39 21.10
CA LEU A 37 12.27 3.75 21.58
C LEU A 37 11.03 4.57 21.24
N GLY A 38 11.08 5.90 21.43
CA GLY A 38 9.99 6.80 21.05
C GLY A 38 9.69 6.73 19.56
N SER A 39 10.71 6.63 18.72
CA SER A 39 10.56 6.49 17.26
C SER A 39 9.93 5.17 16.86
N PHE A 40 10.26 4.07 17.53
CA PHE A 40 9.56 2.80 17.31
C PHE A 40 8.06 2.92 17.62
N PHE A 41 7.70 3.54 18.75
CA PHE A 41 6.29 3.78 19.06
C PHE A 41 5.61 4.71 18.06
N THR A 42 6.30 5.73 17.58
CA THR A 42 5.78 6.62 16.51
C THR A 42 5.48 5.82 15.23
N ILE A 43 6.41 4.99 14.77
CA ILE A 43 6.23 4.17 13.57
C ILE A 43 5.06 3.20 13.74
N ILE A 44 5.01 2.48 14.87
CA ILE A 44 3.90 1.56 15.17
C ILE A 44 2.57 2.32 15.18
N GLY A 45 2.52 3.48 15.84
CA GLY A 45 1.34 4.33 15.88
C GLY A 45 0.88 4.77 14.49
N ILE A 46 1.80 5.25 13.65
CA ILE A 46 1.51 5.64 12.26
C ILE A 46 0.92 4.45 11.49
N LEU A 47 1.55 3.27 11.56
CA LEU A 47 1.12 2.10 10.80
C LEU A 47 -0.25 1.58 11.25
N VAL A 48 -0.52 1.55 12.55
CA VAL A 48 -1.80 1.09 13.10
C VAL A 48 -2.93 2.08 12.78
N LEU A 49 -2.68 3.38 12.99
CA LEU A 49 -3.69 4.41 12.74
C LEU A 49 -4.02 4.56 11.25
N LEU A 50 -3.02 4.42 10.39
CA LEU A 50 -3.19 4.52 8.94
C LEU A 50 -3.48 3.18 8.28
N MET A 51 -3.54 2.06 9.00
CA MET A 51 -3.87 0.74 8.44
C MET A 51 -5.11 0.75 7.52
N PRO A 52 -6.27 1.33 7.89
CA PRO A 52 -7.41 1.37 6.98
C PRO A 52 -7.15 2.17 5.70
N VAL A 53 -6.31 3.21 5.78
CA VAL A 53 -5.94 4.05 4.63
C VAL A 53 -4.96 3.32 3.71
N ILE A 54 -3.92 2.69 4.28
CA ILE A 54 -2.93 1.90 3.54
C ILE A 54 -3.65 0.81 2.72
N MET A 55 -4.58 0.08 3.34
CA MET A 55 -5.31 -1.01 2.66
C MET A 55 -6.19 -0.52 1.51
N ARG A 56 -6.75 0.70 1.59
CA ARG A 56 -7.53 1.31 0.51
C ARG A 56 -6.63 1.83 -0.61
N LEU A 57 -5.56 2.54 -0.25
CA LEU A 57 -4.60 3.10 -1.23
C LEU A 57 -3.89 1.99 -2.00
N ALA A 58 -3.42 0.95 -1.31
CA ALA A 58 -2.76 -0.18 -1.95
C ALA A 58 -3.63 -0.85 -3.01
N ARG A 59 -4.92 -1.00 -2.72
CA ARG A 59 -5.91 -1.52 -3.65
C ARG A 59 -6.06 -0.63 -4.89
N ASN A 60 -6.19 0.68 -4.68
CA ASN A 60 -6.35 1.64 -5.77
C ASN A 60 -5.10 1.70 -6.65
N ILE A 61 -3.92 1.76 -6.03
CA ILE A 61 -2.63 1.76 -6.73
C ILE A 61 -2.50 0.46 -7.53
N TRP A 62 -2.74 -0.70 -6.91
CA TRP A 62 -2.65 -1.98 -7.60
C TRP A 62 -3.52 -2.03 -8.87
N ILE A 63 -4.79 -1.61 -8.78
CA ILE A 63 -5.68 -1.56 -9.96
C ILE A 63 -5.09 -0.66 -11.03
N ASN A 64 -4.70 0.57 -10.68
CA ASN A 64 -4.25 1.56 -11.67
C ASN A 64 -2.95 1.16 -12.37
N PHE A 65 -2.05 0.46 -11.67
CA PHE A 65 -0.76 0.08 -12.24
C PHE A 65 -0.79 -1.26 -12.99
N PHE A 66 -1.61 -2.22 -12.54
CA PHE A 66 -1.51 -3.61 -13.01
C PHE A 66 -2.75 -4.14 -13.71
N ILE A 67 -3.91 -3.47 -13.58
CA ILE A 67 -5.15 -3.89 -14.23
C ILE A 67 -5.49 -2.92 -15.35
N ASN A 68 -5.19 -3.33 -16.58
CA ASN A 68 -5.63 -2.62 -17.77
C ASN A 68 -7.03 -3.09 -18.14
N PHE A 69 -7.97 -2.15 -18.27
CA PHE A 69 -9.32 -2.45 -18.73
C PHE A 69 -9.30 -2.68 -20.24
N GLU A 70 -9.54 -3.91 -20.68
CA GLU A 70 -9.85 -4.20 -22.08
C GLU A 70 -11.30 -3.78 -22.35
N LYS A 71 -11.46 -2.76 -23.19
CA LYS A 71 -12.76 -2.14 -23.49
C LYS A 71 -13.36 -2.62 -24.81
N ASP A 72 -12.81 -3.64 -25.45
CA ASP A 72 -13.28 -4.09 -26.76
C ASP A 72 -14.21 -5.32 -26.63
N PRO A 73 -15.54 -5.15 -26.73
CA PRO A 73 -16.48 -6.27 -26.68
C PRO A 73 -16.40 -7.17 -27.91
N SER A 74 -15.75 -6.71 -28.99
CA SER A 74 -15.68 -7.45 -30.26
C SER A 74 -14.66 -8.60 -30.24
N LEU A 75 -13.84 -8.71 -29.19
CA LEU A 75 -12.84 -9.78 -29.05
C LEU A 75 -13.32 -10.94 -28.15
N VAL A 76 -14.55 -10.87 -27.63
CA VAL A 76 -15.15 -11.94 -26.79
C VAL A 76 -15.63 -13.13 -27.65
N GLU A 77 -15.70 -12.98 -28.97
CA GLU A 77 -15.90 -14.09 -29.90
C GLU A 77 -14.63 -14.36 -30.73
N ARG A 78 -13.90 -15.41 -30.36
CA ARG A 78 -13.49 -16.44 -31.32
C ARG A 78 -12.96 -17.69 -30.59
N PRO A 79 -13.78 -18.74 -30.42
CA PRO A 79 -13.24 -20.06 -30.16
C PRO A 79 -12.50 -20.55 -31.41
N LYS A 80 -11.27 -21.02 -31.23
CA LYS A 80 -10.67 -22.07 -32.07
C LYS A 80 -10.14 -23.15 -31.15
#